data_AF-A0A060BS01-F1
#
_entry.id   AF-A0A060BS01-F1
#
_cell.length_a   1.000
_cell.length_b   1.000
_cell.length_c   1.000
_cell.angle_alpha   90.00
_cell.angle_beta   90.00
_cell.angle_gamma   90.00
#
_symmetry.space_group_name_H-M   'P 1'
#
loop_
_entity.id
_entity.type
_entity.pdbx_description
1 polymer ?
#
loop_
_entity_poly.entity_id
_entity_poly.type
_entity_poly.pdbx_seq_one_letter_code
_entity_poly.pdbx_strand_id
1 'polypeptide(L)' 'PIFIDDEIYDQYYNGFSNSILWPLFHYFPSLAEFNESYYEAYIQVNFKFAEKILSIAKEDDVIWVHDYQLMLLPQILT' A
#
# COMPACT_ATOMS: atom_id res chain seq x y z
N PRO A 1 -13.84 -4.34 6.52
CA PRO A 1 -12.54 -3.97 7.12
C PRO A 1 -11.48 -5.02 6.74
N ILE A 2 -10.21 -4.61 6.69
CA ILE A 2 -9.06 -5.50 6.50
C ILE A 2 -8.26 -5.43 7.80
N PHE A 3 -7.87 -6.58 8.31
CA PHE A 3 -7.05 -6.68 9.52
C PHE A 3 -5.67 -7.14 9.10
N ILE A 4 -4.66 -6.38 9.51
CA ILE A 4 -3.25 -6.60 9.23
C ILE A 4 -2.56 -6.85 10.57
N ASP A 5 -1.55 -7.72 10.57
CA ASP A 5 -0.69 -7.90 11.74
C ASP A 5 0.04 -6.59 12.06
N ASP A 6 0.23 -6.28 13.35
CA ASP A 6 0.79 -5.00 13.78
C ASP A 6 2.19 -4.75 13.21
N GLU A 7 3.03 -5.78 13.08
CA GLU A 7 4.37 -5.66 12.52
C GLU A 7 4.32 -5.33 11.02
N ILE A 8 3.47 -6.04 10.27
CA ILE A 8 3.26 -5.79 8.83
C ILE A 8 2.68 -4.40 8.61
N TYR A 9 1.72 -3.99 9.45
CA TYR A 9 1.11 -2.67 9.36
C TYR A 9 2.13 -1.56 9.59
N ASP A 10 3.01 -1.69 10.59
CA ASP A 10 4.07 -0.72 10.86
C ASP A 10 5.04 -0.60 9.68
N GLN A 11 5.50 -1.73 9.15
CA GLN A 11 6.40 -1.78 7.98
C GLN A 11 5.75 -1.20 6.71
N TYR A 12 4.46 -1.39 6.52
CA TYR A 12 3.69 -0.82 5.41
C TYR A 12 3.47 0.70 5.55
N TYR A 13 2.96 1.12 6.71
CA TYR A 13 2.46 2.47 6.92
C TYR A 13 3.58 3.42 7.35
N ASN A 14 4.27 3.10 8.46
CA ASN A 14 5.38 3.90 8.94
C ASN A 14 6.64 3.65 8.10
N GLY A 15 6.89 2.42 7.66
CA GLY A 15 8.00 2.08 6.78
C GLY A 15 7.83 2.61 5.36
N PHE A 16 7.26 1.82 4.44
CA PHE A 16 7.29 2.17 3.02
C PHE A 16 6.51 3.45 2.70
N SER A 17 5.30 3.58 3.24
CA SER A 17 4.45 4.72 2.92
C SER A 17 5.03 6.04 3.44
N ASN A 18 5.42 6.10 4.72
CA ASN A 18 5.81 7.36 5.36
C ASN A 18 7.33 7.59 5.46
N SER A 19 8.17 6.55 5.49
CA SER A 19 9.63 6.71 5.48
C SER A 19 10.26 6.63 4.09
N ILE A 20 9.51 6.26 3.05
CA ILE A 20 10.01 6.23 1.66
C ILE A 20 9.14 7.08 0.73
N LEU A 21 7.88 6.72 0.49
CA LEU A 21 7.04 7.41 -0.50
C LEU A 21 6.79 8.86 -0.13
N TRP A 22 6.38 9.12 1.12
CA TRP A 22 6.11 10.48 1.59
C TRP A 22 7.31 11.41 1.39
N PRO A 23 8.53 11.14 1.90
CA PRO A 23 9.66 12.06 1.73
C PRO A 23 10.06 12.22 0.27
N LEU A 24 10.01 11.16 -0.54
CA LEU A 24 10.31 11.25 -1.96
C LEU A 24 9.31 12.14 -2.71
N PHE A 25 8.01 11.99 -2.44
CA PHE A 25 6.96 12.79 -3.08
C PHE A 25 6.91 14.22 -2.57
N HIS A 26 7.48 14.50 -1.40
CA HIS A 26 7.57 15.84 -0.81
C HIS A 26 8.96 16.48 -0.98
N TYR A 27 9.79 16.00 -1.91
CA TYR A 27 11.09 16.59 -2.25
C TYR A 27 12.14 16.56 -1.13
N PHE A 28 12.06 15.58 -0.22
CA PHE A 28 13.02 15.33 0.86
C PHE A 28 13.75 13.98 0.68
N PRO A 29 14.46 13.74 -0.44
CA PRO A 29 15.06 12.43 -0.73
C PRO A 29 16.13 12.01 0.29
N SER A 30 16.77 12.94 0.99
CA SER A 30 17.73 12.65 2.05
C SER A 30 17.10 12.05 3.31
N LEU A 31 15.77 12.12 3.45
CA LEU A 31 15.01 11.52 4.56
C LEU A 31 14.39 10.16 4.17
N ALA A 32 14.57 9.72 2.92
CA ALA A 32 14.03 8.45 2.47
C ALA A 32 14.90 7.28 2.97
N GLU A 33 14.31 6.38 3.75
CA GLU A 33 14.98 5.22 4.33
C GLU A 33 14.50 3.93 3.67
N PHE A 34 15.30 3.40 2.73
CA PHE A 34 14.95 2.16 2.06
C PHE A 34 15.25 0.93 2.92
N ASN A 35 14.25 0.07 3.08
CA ASN A 35 14.38 -1.27 3.63
C ASN A 35 13.53 -2.23 2.77
N GLU A 36 14.11 -3.37 2.38
CA GLU A 36 13.44 -4.36 1.55
C GLU A 36 12.17 -4.90 2.23
N SER A 37 12.19 -5.12 3.55
CA SER A 37 11.02 -5.62 4.28
C SER A 37 9.84 -4.64 4.26
N TYR A 38 10.10 -3.33 4.21
CA TYR A 38 9.06 -2.32 4.08
C TYR A 38 8.35 -2.45 2.73
N TYR A 39 9.11 -2.65 1.65
CA TYR A 39 8.54 -2.84 0.32
C TYR A 39 7.74 -4.16 0.23
N GLU A 40 8.24 -5.23 0.83
CA GLU A 40 7.50 -6.50 0.92
C GLU A 40 6.18 -6.33 1.67
N ALA A 41 6.19 -5.67 2.83
CA ALA A 41 4.98 -5.35 3.58
C ALA A 41 4.01 -4.49 2.75
N TYR A 42 4.52 -3.54 1.97
CA TYR A 42 3.73 -2.69 1.10
C TYR A 42 3.00 -3.45 -0.01
N ILE A 43 3.70 -4.39 -0.64
CA ILE A 43 3.09 -5.33 -1.60
C ILE A 43 2.03 -6.18 -0.90
N GLN A 44 2.37 -6.80 0.25
CA GLN A 44 1.45 -7.69 0.98
C GLN A 44 0.15 -7.00 1.38
N VAL A 45 0.21 -5.76 1.87
CA VAL A 45 -0.99 -5.01 2.24
C VAL A 45 -1.81 -4.65 1.00
N ASN A 46 -1.19 -4.18 -0.09
CA ASN A 46 -1.90 -3.90 -1.35
C ASN A 46 -2.62 -5.15 -1.90
N PHE A 47 -2.01 -6.34 -1.81
CA PHE A 47 -2.66 -7.60 -2.17
C PHE A 47 -3.86 -7.93 -1.27
N LYS A 48 -3.76 -7.73 0.05
CA LYS A 48 -4.90 -7.94 0.96
C LYS A 48 -6.06 -7.00 0.67
N PHE A 49 -5.78 -5.77 0.23
CA PHE A 49 -6.81 -4.87 -0.31
C PHE A 49 -7.47 -5.44 -1.55
N ALA A 50 -6.67 -5.89 -2.53
CA ALA A 50 -7.19 -6.49 -3.75
C ALA A 50 -8.06 -7.72 -3.48
N GLU A 51 -7.59 -8.67 -2.67
CA GLU A 51 -8.35 -9.86 -2.26
C GLU A 51 -9.71 -9.48 -1.66
N LYS A 52 -9.73 -8.50 -0.76
CA LYS A 52 -10.96 -8.08 -0.13
C LYS A 52 -11.92 -7.42 -1.11
N ILE A 53 -11.42 -6.56 -2.00
CA ILE A 53 -12.22 -5.87 -3.01
C ILE A 53 -12.79 -6.89 -4.01
N LEU A 54 -11.97 -7.77 -4.56
CA LEU A 54 -12.39 -8.80 -5.51
C LEU A 54 -13.42 -9.77 -4.91
N SER A 55 -13.43 -9.96 -3.58
CA SER A 55 -14.45 -10.79 -2.92
C SER A 55 -15.85 -10.16 -2.87
N ILE A 56 -15.99 -8.87 -3.14
CA ILE A 56 -17.27 -8.13 -3.04
C ILE A 56 -17.64 -7.34 -4.30
N ALA A 57 -16.67 -7.03 -5.15
CA ALA A 57 -16.86 -6.26 -6.37
C ALA A 57 -17.66 -7.06 -7.41
N LYS A 58 -18.45 -6.35 -8.20
CA LYS A 58 -19.22 -6.87 -9.33
C LYS A 58 -18.69 -6.29 -10.64
N GLU A 59 -19.09 -6.89 -11.76
CA GLU A 59 -18.59 -6.58 -13.11
C GLU A 59 -18.67 -5.08 -13.47
N ASP A 60 -19.71 -4.37 -13.01
CA ASP A 60 -19.94 -2.95 -13.33
C ASP A 60 -19.57 -1.98 -12.18
N ASP A 61 -18.93 -2.46 -11.12
CA ASP A 61 -18.54 -1.59 -10.00
C ASP A 61 -17.36 -0.68 -10.38
N VAL A 62 -17.46 0.61 -10.03
CA VAL A 62 -16.36 1.56 -10.18
C VAL A 62 -15.55 1.58 -8.89
N ILE A 63 -14.30 1.14 -8.96
CA ILE A 63 -13.36 1.15 -7.83
C ILE A 63 -12.55 2.44 -7.86
N TRP A 64 -12.69 3.27 -6.81
CA TRP A 64 -11.91 4.50 -6.64
C TRP A 64 -10.87 4.32 -5.54
N VAL A 65 -9.60 4.23 -5.93
CA VAL A 65 -8.45 4.12 -5.02
C VAL A 65 -7.96 5.52 -4.63
N HIS A 66 -7.65 5.73 -3.36
CA HIS A 66 -7.17 7.00 -2.84
C HIS A 66 -5.75 6.88 -2.27
N ASP A 67 -4.93 7.84 -2.68
CA ASP A 67 -3.65 8.21 -2.06
C ASP A 67 -2.49 7.20 -2.21
N TYR A 68 -1.29 7.62 -1.78
CA TYR A 68 -0.02 6.97 -2.10
C TYR A 68 0.21 5.62 -1.43
N GLN A 69 -0.60 5.23 -0.44
CA GLN A 69 -0.42 3.96 0.27
C GLN A 69 -0.95 2.76 -0.55
N LEU A 70 -1.76 3.01 -1.59
CA LEU A 70 -2.41 1.98 -2.40
C LEU A 70 -2.01 2.05 -3.89
N MET A 71 -0.83 2.57 -4.21
CA MET A 71 -0.44 2.77 -5.62
C MET A 71 -0.27 1.49 -6.43
N LEU A 72 -0.04 0.33 -5.78
CA LEU A 72 0.05 -0.96 -6.50
C LEU A 72 -1.34 -1.56 -6.74
N LEU A 73 -2.33 -1.20 -5.93
CA LEU A 73 -3.67 -1.78 -5.97
C LEU A 73 -4.32 -1.73 -7.36
N PRO A 74 -4.27 -0.63 -8.13
CA PRO A 74 -4.84 -0.60 -9.48
C PRO A 74 -4.28 -1.66 -10.42
N GLN A 75 -2.96 -1.91 -10.38
CA GLN A 75 -2.32 -2.94 -11.21
C GLN A 75 -2.67 -4.35 -10.73
N ILE A 76 -2.89 -4.56 -9.42
CA ILE A 76 -3.25 -5.87 -8.87
C ILE A 76 -4.71 -6.24 -9.21
N LEU A 77 -5.59 -5.24 -9.38
CA LEU A 77 -7.00 -5.45 -9.71
C LEU A 77 -7.27 -5.77 -11.20
N THR A 78 -6.27 -5.60 -12.08
CA THR A 78 -6.36 -5.78 -13.54
C THR A 78 -5.52 -6.94 -14.02
#